data_AF-A0A7V6U151-F1
#
_entry.id   AF-A0A7V6U151-F1
#
_cell.length_a   1.000
_cell.length_b   1.000
_cell.length_c   1.000
_cell.angle_alpha   90.00
_cell.angle_beta   90.00
_cell.angle_gamma   90.00
#
_symmetry.space_group_name_H-M   'P 1'
#
loop_
_entity.id
_entity.type
_entity.pdbx_description
1 polymer ?
#
loop_
_entity_poly.entity_id
_entity_poly.type
_entity_poly.pdbx_seq_one_letter_code
_entity_poly.pdbx_strand_id
1 'polypeptide(L)' 'ICDEYHVPLAAAAMQFPMRHEAVSSILIGVRSPEQIRQNVVWFEQSIPEEFWTTLRSEGLIS' A
#
# COMPACT_ATOMS: atom_id res chain seq x y z
N ILE A 1 -9.34 -9.74 4.11
CA ILE A 1 -8.41 -9.30 3.04
C ILE A 1 -7.06 -8.83 3.57
N CYS A 2 -6.87 -7.63 4.16
CA CYS A 2 -5.53 -7.24 4.65
C CYS A 2 -4.91 -8.27 5.62
N ASP A 3 -5.66 -8.68 6.65
CA ASP A 3 -5.19 -9.70 7.60
C ASP A 3 -4.96 -11.06 6.95
N GLU A 4 -5.85 -11.47 6.03
CA GLU A 4 -5.78 -12.74 5.30
C GLU A 4 -4.53 -12.85 4.42
N TYR A 5 -4.17 -11.76 3.74
CA TYR A 5 -2.97 -11.66 2.92
C TYR A 5 -1.73 -11.24 3.72
N HIS A 6 -1.86 -11.02 5.03
CA HIS A 6 -0.80 -10.54 5.92
C HIS A 6 -0.15 -9.22 5.43
N VAL A 7 -0.99 -8.36 4.85
CA VAL A 7 -0.58 -7.04 4.32
C VAL A 7 -1.00 -5.97 5.32
N PRO A 8 -0.07 -5.19 5.90
CA PRO A 8 -0.41 -4.03 6.70
C PRO A 8 -1.24 -3.05 5.87
N LEU A 9 -2.37 -2.58 6.42
CA LEU A 9 -3.26 -1.64 5.72
C LEU A 9 -2.51 -0.37 5.26
N ALA A 10 -1.57 0.13 6.06
CA ALA A 10 -0.75 1.28 5.71
C ALA A 10 0.15 1.02 4.47
N ALA A 11 0.69 -0.19 4.33
CA ALA A 11 1.46 -0.57 3.14
C ALA A 11 0.58 -0.60 1.89
N ALA A 12 -0.60 -1.23 1.97
CA ALA A 12 -1.57 -1.23 0.88
C ALA A 12 -2.01 0.19 0.50
N ALA A 13 -2.35 1.03 1.48
CA ALA A 13 -2.77 2.41 1.23
C ALA A 13 -1.68 3.26 0.57
N MET A 14 -0.40 3.05 0.93
CA MET A 14 0.72 3.76 0.30
C MET A 14 0.98 3.27 -1.12
N GLN A 15 0.94 1.97 -1.36
CA GLN A 15 1.26 1.40 -2.67
C GLN A 15 0.10 1.51 -3.68
N PHE A 16 -1.14 1.62 -3.22
CA PHE A 16 -2.31 1.65 -4.12
C PHE A 16 -2.26 2.77 -5.18
N PRO A 17 -2.03 4.06 -4.84
CA PRO A 17 -1.98 5.12 -5.84
C PRO A 17 -0.88 4.91 -6.89
N MET A 18 0.26 4.34 -6.48
CA MET A 18 1.40 4.07 -7.38
C MET A 18 1.08 3.02 -8.46
N ARG A 19 -0.04 2.29 -8.34
CA ARG A 19 -0.47 1.33 -9.35
C ARG A 19 -1.13 1.97 -10.56
N HIS A 20 -1.42 3.26 -10.53
CA HIS A 20 -1.95 3.99 -11.67
C HIS A 20 -0.83 4.72 -12.42
N GLU A 21 -0.74 4.56 -13.73
CA GLU A 21 0.36 5.09 -14.57
C GLU A 21 0.55 6.61 -14.47
N ALA A 22 -0.54 7.36 -14.22
CA ALA A 22 -0.50 8.81 -14.04
C ALA A 22 0.15 9.27 -12.72
N VAL A 23 0.44 8.37 -11.78
CA VAL A 23 0.99 8.72 -10.46
C VAL A 23 2.51 8.53 -10.44
N SER A 24 3.25 9.64 -10.42
CA SER A 24 4.71 9.61 -10.34
C SER A 24 5.26 9.54 -8.90
N SER A 25 4.50 10.03 -7.91
CA SER A 25 4.92 10.08 -6.51
C SER A 25 3.74 10.26 -5.56
N ILE A 26 3.90 9.83 -4.31
CA ILE A 26 2.95 10.07 -3.21
C ILE A 26 3.62 10.89 -2.10
N LEU A 27 2.84 11.69 -1.37
CA LEU A 27 3.32 12.44 -0.21
C LEU A 27 2.79 11.79 1.07
N ILE A 28 3.69 11.36 1.94
CA ILE A 28 3.34 10.72 3.23
C ILE A 28 3.80 11.59 4.38
N GLY A 29 2.88 11.91 5.29
CA GLY A 29 3.18 12.67 6.50
C GLY A 29 4.02 11.87 7.50
N VAL A 30 5.01 12.52 8.10
CA VAL A 30 5.90 11.92 9.11
C VAL A 30 6.02 12.85 10.31
N ARG A 31 6.00 12.27 11.52
CA ARG A 31 6.11 12.99 12.80
C ARG A 31 7.36 12.63 13.60
N SER A 32 8.08 11.59 13.20
CA SER A 32 9.31 11.15 13.85
C SER A 32 10.26 10.45 12.86
N PRO A 33 11.57 10.38 13.17
CA PRO A 33 12.53 9.62 12.36
C PRO A 33 12.19 8.14 12.25
N GLU A 34 11.61 7.55 13.31
CA GLU A 34 11.21 6.13 13.28
C GLU A 34 10.06 5.88 12.30
N GLN A 35 9.11 6.82 12.22
CA GLN A 35 8.03 6.74 11.26
C GLN A 35 8.53 6.80 9.81
N ILE A 36 9.61 7.54 9.53
CA ILE A 36 10.24 7.53 8.21
C ILE A 36 10.71 6.11 7.85
N ARG A 37 11.43 5.44 8.76
CA ARG A 37 11.92 4.08 8.53
C ARG A 37 10.78 3.10 8.31
N GLN A 38 9.73 3.18 9.14
CA GLN A 38 8.55 2.32 9.00
C GLN A 38 7.82 2.55 7.67
N ASN A 39 7.70 3.81 7.22
CA ASN A 39 7.08 4.13 5.93
C ASN A 39 7.88 3.53 4.76
N VAL A 40 9.21 3.60 4.81
CA VAL A 40 10.08 2.96 3.81
C VAL A 40 9.85 1.45 3.79
N VAL A 41 9.86 0.79 4.95
CA VAL A 41 9.58 -0.66 5.05
C VAL A 41 8.23 -1.03 4.44
N TRP A 42 7.19 -0.27 4.75
CA TRP A 42 5.85 -0.51 4.19
C TRP A 42 5.76 -0.21 2.69
N PHE A 43 6.48 0.80 2.20
CA PHE A 43 6.50 1.14 0.79
C PHE A 43 7.22 0.08 -0.05
N GLU A 44 8.29 -0.52 0.48
CA GLU A 44 9.09 -1.55 -0.19
C GLU A 44 8.55 -2.98 0.03
N GLN A 45 7.58 -3.16 0.92
CA GLN A 45 6.99 -4.48 1.17
C GLN A 45 6.36 -5.04 -0.09
N SER A 46 6.70 -6.28 -0.44
CA SER A 46 6.06 -6.98 -1.56
C SER A 46 4.60 -7.31 -1.22
N ILE A 47 3.66 -6.78 -2.01
CA ILE A 47 2.24 -7.10 -1.91
C ILE A 47 1.84 -7.99 -3.10
N PRO A 48 1.32 -9.21 -2.87
CA PRO A 48 0.94 -10.12 -3.96
C PRO A 48 -0.07 -9.50 -4.94
N GLU A 49 0.01 -9.80 -6.23
CA GLU A 49 -0.96 -9.31 -7.22
C GLU A 49 -2.39 -9.80 -6.95
N GLU A 50 -2.50 -10.99 -6.35
CA GLU A 50 -3.77 -11.58 -5.95
C GLU A 50 -4.53 -10.70 -4.94
N PHE A 51 -3.83 -10.10 -3.98
CA PHE A 51 -4.43 -9.17 -3.01
C PHE A 51 -5.19 -8.03 -3.72
N TRP A 52 -4.56 -7.41 -4.73
CA TRP A 52 -5.17 -6.32 -5.49
C TRP A 52 -6.34 -6.78 -6.34
N THR A 53 -6.22 -7.98 -6.91
CA THR A 53 -7.29 -8.58 -7.71
C THR A 53 -8.50 -8.91 -6.85
N THR A 54 -8.31 -9.43 -5.63
CA THR A 54 -9.37 -9.65 -4.64
C THR A 54 -10.03 -8.34 -4.23
N LEU A 55 -9.27 -7.28 -3.95
CA LEU A 55 -9.86 -5.98 -3.62
C LEU A 55 -10.73 -5.42 -4.75
N ARG A 56 -10.31 -5.60 -6.02
CA ARG A 56 -11.11 -5.21 -7.20
C ARG A 56 -12.37 -6.06 -7.34
N SER A 57 -12.26 -7.39 -7.17
CA SER A 57 -13.43 -8.28 -7.30
C SER A 57 -14.49 -8.02 -6.23
N GLU A 58 -14.07 -7.62 -5.04
CA GLU A 58 -14.95 -7.22 -3.93
C GLU A 58 -15.46 -5.77 -4.06
N GLY A 59 -15.08 -5.04 -5.12
CA GLY A 59 -15.53 -3.67 -5.38
C GLY A 59 -14.99 -2.62 -4.39
N LEU A 60 -13.90 -2.93 -3.68
CA LEU A 60 -13.30 -2.03 -2.69
C LEU A 60 -12.37 -0.99 -3.32
N ILE A 61 -11.84 -1.29 -4.51
CA ILE A 61 -11.03 -0.39 -5.33
C ILE A 61 -11.42 -0.54 -6.81
N SER A 62 -11.15 0.49 -7.60
CA SER A 62 -11.38 0.53 -9.06
C SER A 62 -10.15 0.13 -9.85
#